data_AF-A0A100WB92-F1
#
_entry.id   AF-A0A100WB92-F1
#
_cell.length_a   1.000
_cell.length_b   1.000
_cell.length_c   1.000
_cell.angle_alpha   90.00
_cell.angle_beta   90.00
_cell.angle_gamma   90.00
#
_symmetry.space_group_name_H-M   'P 1'
#
loop_
_entity.id
_entity.type
_entity.pdbx_description
1 polymer ?
#
loop_
_entity_poly.entity_id
_entity_poly.type
_entity_poly.pdbx_seq_one_letter_code
_entity_poly.pdbx_strand_id
1 'polypeptide(L)' 'MPQVTAEQARVAQTLTSWFNNLDEAARIDALCAVPWDDVVAQWADATGASAADSGTAKDLVSDGVIEVEDGRFLRTRAWS' A
#
# COMPACT_ATOMS: atom_id res chain seq x y z
N MET A 1 4.02 18.20 4.79
CA MET A 1 4.02 16.93 4.04
C MET A 1 5.46 16.58 3.74
N PRO A 2 5.97 15.39 4.11
CA PRO A 2 7.25 14.92 3.56
C PRO A 2 7.17 14.98 2.03
N GLN A 3 8.22 15.52 1.39
CA GLN A 3 8.29 15.53 -0.07
C GLN A 3 8.55 14.09 -0.53
N VAL A 4 7.51 13.41 -0.99
CA VAL A 4 7.64 12.09 -1.61
C VAL A 4 8.33 12.21 -2.96
N THR A 5 9.21 11.26 -3.28
CA THR A 5 9.83 11.17 -4.61
C THR A 5 8.79 10.81 -5.67
N ALA A 6 9.12 11.01 -6.96
CA ALA A 6 8.23 10.61 -8.06
C ALA A 6 7.93 9.10 -8.04
N GLU A 7 8.89 8.29 -7.61
CA GLU A 7 8.72 6.85 -7.46
C GLU A 7 7.77 6.50 -6.32
N GLN A 8 7.98 7.11 -5.14
CA GLN A 8 7.11 6.97 -3.98
C GLN A 8 5.67 7.40 -4.30
N ALA A 9 5.49 8.50 -5.04
CA ALA A 9 4.18 8.96 -5.48
C ALA A 9 3.50 7.94 -6.42
N ARG A 10 4.23 7.37 -7.38
CA ARG A 10 3.71 6.33 -8.29
C ARG A 10 3.29 5.07 -7.52
N VAL A 11 4.13 4.60 -6.60
CA VAL A 11 3.84 3.40 -5.79
C VAL A 11 2.63 3.63 -4.90
N ALA A 12 2.57 4.77 -4.19
CA ALA A 12 1.40 5.12 -3.39
C ALA A 12 0.11 5.18 -4.23
N GLN A 13 0.17 5.79 -5.42
CA GLN A 13 -0.98 5.93 -6.32
C GLN A 13 -1.47 4.58 -6.85
N THR A 14 -0.56 3.72 -7.29
CA THR A 14 -0.90 2.40 -7.82
C THR A 14 -1.47 1.48 -6.76
N LEU A 15 -0.88 1.46 -5.57
CA LEU A 15 -1.41 0.72 -4.42
C LEU A 15 -2.80 1.22 -4.02
N THR A 16 -2.98 2.53 -3.91
CA THR A 16 -4.28 3.12 -3.53
C THR A 16 -5.36 2.84 -4.58
N SER A 17 -5.00 2.92 -5.86
CA SER A 17 -5.90 2.57 -6.96
C SER A 17 -6.30 1.10 -6.90
N TRP A 18 -5.35 0.19 -6.74
CA TRP A 18 -5.62 -1.24 -6.59
C TRP A 18 -6.56 -1.51 -5.41
N PHE A 19 -6.24 -0.99 -4.23
CA PHE A 19 -7.04 -1.18 -3.02
C PHE A 19 -8.48 -0.67 -3.20
N ASN A 20 -8.66 0.49 -3.84
CA ASN A 20 -9.99 1.05 -4.09
C ASN A 20 -10.82 0.27 -5.13
N ASN A 21 -10.17 -0.53 -5.98
CA ASN A 21 -10.82 -1.37 -6.98
C ASN A 21 -11.06 -2.81 -6.50
N LEU A 22 -10.59 -3.17 -5.29
CA LEU A 22 -10.98 -4.42 -4.65
C LEU A 22 -12.47 -4.41 -4.30
N ASP A 23 -13.10 -5.58 -4.34
CA ASP A 23 -14.45 -5.74 -3.81
C ASP A 23 -14.47 -5.51 -2.28
N GLU A 24 -15.68 -5.40 -1.71
CA GLU A 24 -15.85 -5.11 -0.29
C GLU A 24 -15.24 -6.19 0.62
N ALA A 25 -15.38 -7.48 0.28
CA ALA A 25 -14.85 -8.57 1.08
C ALA A 25 -13.32 -8.56 1.05
N ALA A 26 -12.71 -8.40 -0.13
CA ALA A 26 -11.27 -8.30 -0.29
C ALA A 26 -10.68 -7.08 0.43
N ARG A 27 -11.39 -5.93 0.44
CA ARG A 27 -10.96 -4.76 1.23
C ARG A 27 -11.02 -5.02 2.73
N ILE A 28 -12.09 -5.64 3.22
CA ILE A 28 -12.20 -6.00 4.65
C ILE A 28 -11.09 -6.96 5.05
N ASP A 29 -10.81 -7.97 4.22
CA ASP A 29 -9.71 -8.91 4.47
C ASP A 29 -8.35 -8.20 4.53
N ALA A 30 -8.07 -7.30 3.57
CA ALA A 30 -6.84 -6.52 3.55
C ALA A 30 -6.69 -5.57 4.77
N LEU A 31 -7.80 -5.07 5.33
CA LEU A 31 -7.80 -4.20 6.52
C LEU A 31 -7.73 -4.99 7.85
N CYS A 32 -8.33 -6.17 7.90
CA CYS A 32 -8.64 -6.84 9.18
C CYS A 32 -8.00 -8.21 9.36
N ALA A 33 -7.63 -8.91 8.28
CA ALA A 33 -7.18 -10.30 8.35
C ALA A 33 -5.76 -10.50 7.78
N VAL A 34 -5.40 -9.75 6.75
CA VAL A 34 -4.16 -9.96 5.98
C VAL A 34 -3.02 -9.08 6.53
N PRO A 35 -1.86 -9.66 6.86
CA PRO A 35 -0.66 -8.89 7.20
C PRO A 35 -0.23 -7.94 6.08
N TRP A 36 0.34 -6.80 6.44
CA TRP A 36 0.79 -5.78 5.47
C TRP A 36 1.73 -6.34 4.40
N ASP A 37 2.67 -7.21 4.75
CA ASP A 37 3.57 -7.83 3.79
C ASP A 37 2.83 -8.66 2.73
N ASP A 38 1.75 -9.34 3.14
CA ASP A 38 0.90 -10.12 2.24
C ASP A 38 0.00 -9.21 1.39
N VAL A 39 -0.45 -8.07 1.93
CA VAL A 39 -1.15 -7.04 1.13
C VAL A 39 -0.23 -6.50 0.02
N VAL A 40 1.02 -6.21 0.34
CA VAL A 40 2.02 -5.76 -0.66
C VAL A 40 2.28 -6.85 -1.70
N ALA A 41 2.34 -8.12 -1.29
CA ALA A 41 2.51 -9.24 -2.20
C ALA A 41 1.31 -9.41 -3.15
N GLN A 42 0.08 -9.33 -2.63
CA GLN A 42 -1.15 -9.39 -3.44
C GLN A 42 -1.24 -8.22 -4.42
N TRP A 43 -0.90 -7.01 -3.97
CA TRP A 43 -0.84 -5.83 -4.84
C TRP A 43 0.21 -6.01 -5.95
N ALA A 44 1.41 -6.49 -5.62
CA ALA A 44 2.48 -6.68 -6.58
C ALA A 44 2.12 -7.72 -7.64
N ASP A 45 1.51 -8.84 -7.24
CA ASP A 45 1.03 -9.88 -8.14
C ASP A 45 -0.08 -9.34 -9.07
N ALA A 46 -1.04 -8.59 -8.52
CA ALA A 46 -2.15 -8.04 -9.29
C ALA A 46 -1.75 -6.94 -10.29
N THR A 47 -0.72 -6.17 -9.99
CA THR A 47 -0.31 -5.01 -10.79
C THR A 47 0.98 -5.21 -11.60
N GLY A 48 1.67 -6.33 -11.38
CA GLY A 48 3.00 -6.59 -11.94
C GLY A 48 4.08 -5.70 -11.32
N ALA A 49 3.89 -5.21 -10.08
CA ALA A 49 4.84 -4.35 -9.42
C ALA A 49 6.18 -5.07 -9.20
N SER A 50 7.28 -4.34 -9.36
CA SER A 50 8.62 -4.92 -9.21
C SER A 50 8.97 -5.15 -7.73
N ALA A 51 10.03 -5.94 -7.46
CA ALA A 51 10.55 -6.08 -6.10
C ALA A 51 11.02 -4.73 -5.51
N ALA A 52 11.50 -3.81 -6.35
CA ALA A 52 11.84 -2.46 -5.92
C ALA A 52 10.58 -1.67 -5.53
N ASP A 53 9.50 -1.80 -6.29
CA ASP A 53 8.21 -1.16 -5.99
C ASP A 53 7.64 -1.67 -4.66
N SER A 54 7.74 -2.98 -4.39
CA SER A 54 7.37 -3.58 -3.11
C SER A 54 8.23 -3.07 -1.95
N GLY A 55 9.54 -2.87 -2.17
CA GLY A 55 10.43 -2.24 -1.21
C GLY A 55 9.99 -0.81 -0.90
N THR A 56 9.78 -0.01 -1.95
CA THR A 56 9.29 1.37 -1.84
C THR A 56 7.94 1.43 -1.11
N ALA A 57 7.02 0.49 -1.33
CA ALA A 57 5.75 0.43 -0.61
C ALA A 57 5.95 0.24 0.90
N LYS A 58 6.94 -0.56 1.32
CA LYS A 58 7.27 -0.76 2.74
C LYS A 58 7.99 0.46 3.32
N ASP A 59 8.85 1.11 2.55
CA ASP A 59 9.52 2.35 2.96
C ASP A 59 8.50 3.47 3.21
N LEU A 60 7.42 3.53 2.43
CA LEU A 60 6.31 4.47 2.63
C LEU A 60 5.60 4.31 3.99
N VAL A 61 5.69 3.14 4.65
CA VAL A 61 5.21 2.96 6.03
C VAL A 61 6.12 3.67 7.01
N SER A 62 7.44 3.49 6.86
CA SER A 62 8.45 4.16 7.68
C SER A 62 8.38 5.68 7.55
N ASP A 63 8.06 6.17 6.34
CA ASP A 63 7.90 7.60 6.04
C ASP A 63 6.54 8.16 6.51
N GLY A 64 5.65 7.33 7.07
CA GLY A 64 4.34 7.72 7.57
C GLY A 64 3.33 8.11 6.48
N VAL A 65 3.61 7.72 5.23
CA VAL A 65 2.71 7.94 4.08
C VAL A 65 1.65 6.85 4.00
N ILE A 66 2.01 5.62 4.36
CA ILE A 66 1.06 4.51 4.56
C ILE A 66 0.97 4.24 6.05
N GLU A 67 -0.26 4.21 6.57
CA GLU A 67 -0.50 3.83 7.96
C GLU A 67 -0.79 2.34 8.04
N VAL A 68 -0.09 1.70 8.96
CA VAL A 68 -0.27 0.30 9.33
C VAL A 68 -0.59 0.23 10.82
N GLU A 69 -1.66 -0.45 11.20
CA GLU A 69 -2.08 -0.66 12.60
C GLU A 69 -2.10 -2.16 12.89
N ASP A 70 -1.48 -2.59 13.99
CA ASP A 70 -1.31 -4.02 14.35
C ASP A 70 -0.78 -4.90 13.20
N GLY A 71 0.10 -4.33 12.37
CA GLY A 71 0.68 -5.01 11.20
C GLY A 71 -0.25 -5.11 9.99
N ARG A 72 -1.37 -4.39 9.96
CA ARG A 72 -2.37 -4.40 8.88
C ARG A 72 -2.49 -3.04 8.20
N PHE A 73 -2.82 -3.05 6.91
CA PHE A 73 -3.05 -1.81 6.18
C PHE A 73 -4.23 -1.04 6.78
N LEU A 74 -4.05 0.25 7.05
CA LEU A 74 -5.13 1.12 7.54
C LEU A 74 -5.58 2.10 6.45
N ARG A 75 -4.67 2.95 5.95
CA ARG A 75 -4.94 3.94 4.90
C ARG A 75 -3.67 4.57 4.32
N THR A 76 -3.80 5.17 3.14
CA THR A 76 -2.77 6.03 2.53
C THR A 76 -3.03 7.51 2.87
N ARG A 77 -2.03 8.23 3.39
CA ARG A 77 -2.07 9.68 3.68
C ARG A 77 -1.43 10.55 2.60
N ALA A 78 -1.01 9.98 1.48
CA ALA A 78 -0.29 10.70 0.43
C ALA A 78 -1.02 11.93 -0.15
N TRP A 79 -2.34 12.06 0.07
CA TRP A 79 -3.16 13.17 -0.44
C TRP A 79 -4.16 13.75 0.57
N SER A 80 -3.98 13.49 1.88
CA SER A 80 -4.88 13.98 2.95
C SER A 80 -4.58 15.42 3.37
#